data_AF-A0A8H6DWU7-F1
#
_entry.id   AF-A0A8H6DWU7-F1
#
_cell.length_a   1.000
_cell.length_b   1.000
_cell.length_c   1.000
_cell.angle_alpha   90.00
_cell.angle_beta   90.00
_cell.angle_gamma   90.00
#
_symmetry.space_group_name_H-M   'P 1'
#
loop_
_entity.id
_entity.type
_entity.pdbx_description
1 polymer ?
#
loop_
_entity_poly.entity_id
_entity_poly.type
_entity_poly.pdbx_seq_one_letter_code
_entity_poly.pdbx_strand_id
1 'polypeptide(L)'
;MSLVNLAHVCSHMQNASTARLGLTSIPVSKMHVKIALGLQREGFLSSVTLGGPTPPKPFLLQAQQDPEQLEHMAQKLKDEPWLAYPIKTPRGQKEQAPLGHEQVHDVHVPENPARRRLWLGLKYWQNEPVLTNMKLISKPTRRIWLTSEDLGKITRTRESSYVKGLTHPGECMFVTTDRGILEARECVERQLGGMALFRVW
;
A
#
# COMPACT_ATOMS: atom_id res chain seq x y z
N MET A 1 -12.82 -10.32 10.68
CA MET A 1 -11.37 -10.05 10.62
C MET A 1 -10.63 -11.28 11.14
N SER A 2 -9.87 -11.98 10.29
CA SER A 2 -9.10 -13.15 10.72
C SER A 2 -7.70 -12.72 11.15
N LEU A 3 -7.43 -12.73 12.46
CA LEU A 3 -6.09 -12.48 13.00
C LEU A 3 -5.09 -13.58 12.61
N VAL A 4 -5.59 -14.78 12.27
CA VAL A 4 -4.76 -15.89 11.77
C VAL A 4 -4.18 -15.53 10.40
N ASN A 5 -5.01 -15.04 9.49
CA ASN A 5 -4.56 -14.62 8.16
C ASN A 5 -3.60 -13.44 8.24
N LEU A 6 -3.84 -12.51 9.18
CA LEU A 6 -2.93 -11.41 9.44
C LEU A 6 -1.56 -11.92 9.96
N ALA A 7 -1.54 -12.93 10.83
CA ALA A 7 -0.29 -13.55 11.29
C ALA A 7 0.51 -14.13 10.12
N HIS A 8 -0.16 -14.84 9.19
CA HIS A 8 0.48 -15.35 7.98
C HIS A 8 1.01 -14.24 7.07
N VAL A 9 0.28 -13.14 6.93
CA VAL A 9 0.76 -11.97 6.17
C VAL A 9 1.99 -11.37 6.85
N CYS A 10 1.99 -11.20 8.17
CA CYS A 10 3.14 -10.65 8.90
C CYS A 10 4.40 -11.51 8.75
N SER A 11 4.28 -12.83 8.84
CA SER A 11 5.42 -13.73 8.64
C SER A 11 5.87 -13.75 7.17
N HIS A 12 4.94 -13.76 6.22
CA HIS A 12 5.25 -13.69 4.80
C HIS A 12 6.00 -12.41 4.42
N MET A 13 5.58 -11.26 4.95
CA MET A 13 6.24 -9.97 4.73
C MET A 13 7.68 -9.94 5.27
N GLN A 14 7.91 -10.51 6.46
CA GLN A 14 9.26 -10.66 7.01
C GLN A 14 10.12 -11.58 6.14
N ASN A 15 9.59 -12.74 5.75
CA ASN A 15 10.33 -13.69 4.91
C ASN A 15 10.70 -13.07 3.55
N ALA A 16 9.77 -12.35 2.92
CA ALA A 16 10.01 -11.67 1.65
C ALA A 16 11.06 -10.54 1.79
N SER A 17 11.03 -9.81 2.91
CA SER A 17 11.99 -8.75 3.20
C SER A 17 13.40 -9.31 3.42
N THR A 18 13.52 -10.38 4.22
CA THR A 18 14.78 -11.11 4.46
C THR A 18 15.34 -11.70 3.16
N ALA A 19 14.47 -12.24 2.30
CA ALA A 19 14.84 -12.79 1.00
C ALA A 19 15.16 -11.72 -0.07
N ARG A 20 15.08 -10.42 0.26
CA ARG A 20 15.38 -9.30 -0.64
C ARG A 20 14.54 -9.27 -1.93
N LEU A 21 13.28 -9.69 -1.84
CA LEU A 21 12.36 -9.62 -2.98
C LEU A 21 11.90 -8.18 -3.24
N GLY A 22 12.00 -7.68 -4.47
CA GLY A 22 11.49 -6.33 -4.78
C GLY A 22 9.95 -6.22 -4.70
N LEU A 23 9.25 -7.33 -4.89
CA LEU A 23 7.80 -7.36 -5.02
C LEU A 23 7.27 -8.66 -4.41
N THR A 24 6.16 -8.57 -3.67
CA THR A 24 5.53 -9.74 -3.05
C THR A 24 4.00 -9.69 -3.16
N SER A 25 3.32 -10.83 -3.01
CA SER A 25 1.86 -10.93 -3.13
C SER A 25 1.22 -11.44 -1.84
N ILE A 26 0.08 -10.87 -1.47
CA ILE A 26 -0.74 -11.34 -0.34
C ILE A 26 -2.18 -11.59 -0.78
N PRO A 27 -2.94 -12.46 -0.09
CA PRO A 27 -4.35 -12.66 -0.38
C PRO A 27 -5.14 -11.37 -0.16
N VAL A 28 -6.09 -11.08 -1.05
CA VAL A 28 -6.90 -9.86 -0.97
C VAL A 28 -7.94 -10.00 0.14
N SER A 29 -7.93 -9.05 1.07
CA SER A 29 -9.04 -8.85 2.01
C SER A 29 -9.17 -7.37 2.32
N LYS A 30 -10.37 -6.92 2.73
CA LYS A 30 -10.59 -5.52 3.13
C LYS A 30 -9.62 -5.09 4.25
N MET A 31 -9.28 -6.02 5.15
CA MET A 31 -8.32 -5.78 6.22
C MET A 31 -6.90 -5.58 5.68
N HIS A 32 -6.45 -6.49 4.82
CA HIS A 32 -5.11 -6.45 4.25
C HIS A 32 -4.89 -5.21 3.39
N VAL A 33 -5.90 -4.80 2.62
CA VAL A 33 -5.84 -3.56 1.83
C VAL A 33 -5.67 -2.34 2.74
N LYS A 34 -6.47 -2.22 3.81
CA LYS A 34 -6.33 -1.11 4.77
C LYS A 34 -4.96 -1.09 5.46
N ILE A 35 -4.44 -2.26 5.83
CA ILE A 35 -3.11 -2.40 6.43
C ILE A 35 -2.01 -2.01 5.43
N ALA A 36 -2.09 -2.50 4.20
CA ALA A 36 -1.12 -2.19 3.15
C ALA A 36 -1.11 -0.69 2.83
N LEU A 37 -2.28 -0.05 2.76
CA LEU A 37 -2.40 1.40 2.58
C LEU A 37 -1.80 2.17 3.76
N GLY A 38 -2.05 1.72 5.00
CA GLY A 38 -1.42 2.28 6.19
C GLY A 38 0.11 2.18 6.16
N LEU A 39 0.64 1.00 5.81
CA LEU A 39 2.08 0.77 5.65
C LEU A 39 2.69 1.60 4.51
N GLN A 40 1.95 1.82 3.42
CA GLN A 40 2.39 2.69 2.33
C GLN A 40 2.46 4.15 2.77
N ARG A 41 1.46 4.62 3.53
CA ARG A 41 1.41 5.99 4.04
C ARG A 41 2.52 6.28 5.05
N GLU A 42 2.82 5.34 5.94
CA GLU A 42 3.97 5.43 6.86
C GLU A 42 5.32 5.17 6.16
N GLY A 43 5.31 4.86 4.87
CA GLY A 43 6.53 4.74 4.05
C GLY A 43 7.23 3.38 4.09
N PHE A 44 6.69 2.35 4.75
CA PHE A 44 7.26 0.99 4.75
C PHE A 44 7.15 0.29 3.39
N LEU A 45 6.08 0.56 2.62
CA LEU A 45 5.85 -0.02 1.30
C LEU A 45 6.05 1.03 0.20
N SER A 46 6.52 0.58 -0.96
CA SER A 46 6.68 1.40 -2.16
C SER A 46 5.37 1.56 -2.91
N SER A 47 4.69 0.45 -3.17
CA SER A 47 3.45 0.43 -3.94
C SER A 47 2.49 -0.65 -3.41
N VAL A 48 1.20 -0.41 -3.62
CA VAL A 48 0.12 -1.34 -3.30
C VAL A 48 -0.79 -1.41 -4.53
N THR A 49 -0.80 -2.55 -5.21
CA THR A 49 -1.51 -2.72 -6.49
C THR A 49 -2.40 -3.95 -6.44
N LEU A 50 -3.65 -3.83 -6.86
CA LEU A 50 -4.54 -4.97 -7.03
C LEU A 50 -4.25 -5.64 -8.38
N GLY A 51 -4.15 -6.97 -8.41
CA GLY A 51 -3.92 -7.69 -9.66
C GLY A 51 -4.33 -9.15 -9.61
N GLY A 52 -3.95 -9.89 -10.64
CA GLY A 52 -4.12 -11.34 -10.72
C GLY A 52 -3.05 -12.13 -9.96
N PRO A 53 -2.97 -13.46 -10.20
CA PRO A 53 -1.94 -14.32 -9.61
C PRO A 53 -0.54 -14.08 -10.20
N THR A 54 -0.46 -13.41 -11.35
CA THR A 54 0.78 -13.00 -11.99
C THR A 54 1.18 -11.60 -11.53
N PRO A 55 2.49 -11.34 -11.32
CA PRO A 55 2.97 -10.03 -10.89
C PRO A 55 2.66 -8.97 -11.95
N PRO A 56 2.31 -7.74 -11.54
CA PRO A 56 2.24 -6.63 -12.47
C PRO A 56 3.63 -6.39 -13.07
N LYS A 57 3.67 -5.95 -14.33
CA LYS A 57 4.93 -5.62 -14.99
C LYS A 57 5.61 -4.48 -14.22
N PRO A 58 6.87 -4.66 -13.76
CA PRO A 58 7.65 -3.57 -13.19
C PRO A 58 7.68 -2.38 -14.12
N PHE A 59 7.76 -1.16 -13.57
CA PHE A 59 7.82 0.08 -14.35
C PHE A 59 8.94 0.07 -15.42
N LEU A 60 10.05 -0.63 -15.17
CA LEU A 60 11.15 -0.75 -16.14
C LEU A 60 10.82 -1.61 -17.38
N LEU A 61 9.84 -2.51 -17.27
CA LEU A 61 9.39 -3.40 -18.35
C LEU A 61 8.05 -2.95 -18.95
N GLN A 62 7.59 -1.78 -18.52
CA GLN A 62 6.44 -1.10 -19.09
C GLN A 62 6.85 -0.51 -20.44
N ALA A 63 5.93 -0.56 -21.41
CA ALA A 63 6.21 0.04 -22.70
C ALA A 63 6.27 1.55 -22.48
N GLN A 64 7.38 2.16 -22.87
CA GLN A 64 7.51 3.61 -22.92
C GLN A 64 7.36 4.04 -24.37
N GLN A 65 6.80 5.22 -24.61
CA GLN A 65 6.80 5.79 -25.94
C GLN A 65 8.24 6.12 -26.34
N ASP A 66 8.61 5.78 -27.57
CA ASP A 66 9.95 6.06 -28.08
C ASP A 66 10.18 7.58 -28.15
N PRO A 67 11.40 8.09 -27.92
CA PRO A 67 11.69 9.52 -27.97
C PRO A 67 11.26 10.20 -29.28
N GLU A 68 11.43 9.51 -30.40
CA GLU A 68 11.00 10.00 -31.73
C GLU A 68 9.48 10.17 -31.82
N GLN A 69 8.71 9.25 -31.21
CA GLN A 69 7.24 9.35 -31.15
C GLN A 69 6.80 10.56 -30.34
N LEU A 70 7.52 10.89 -29.27
CA LEU A 70 7.28 12.07 -28.43
C LEU A 70 7.59 13.37 -29.20
N GLU A 71 8.68 13.40 -29.96
CA GLU A 71 9.04 14.58 -30.78
C GLU A 71 8.01 14.85 -31.87
N HIS A 72 7.57 13.81 -32.59
CA HIS A 72 6.50 13.94 -33.59
C HIS A 72 5.19 14.39 -32.96
N MET A 73 4.83 13.85 -31.80
CA MET A 73 3.66 14.29 -31.03
C MET A 73 3.77 15.76 -30.62
N ALA A 74 4.95 16.19 -30.16
CA ALA A 74 5.19 17.57 -29.75
C ALA A 74 5.15 18.56 -30.93
N GLN A 75 5.71 18.19 -32.09
CA GLN A 75 5.62 18.99 -33.31
C GLN A 75 4.16 19.16 -33.75
N LYS A 76 3.40 18.06 -33.77
CA LYS A 76 1.97 18.07 -34.10
C LYS A 76 1.16 18.97 -33.14
N LEU A 77 1.47 18.94 -31.84
CA LEU A 77 0.85 19.82 -30.83
C LEU A 77 1.21 21.29 -31.00
N LYS A 78 2.44 21.58 -31.44
CA LYS A 78 2.90 22.94 -31.71
C LYS A 78 2.13 23.54 -32.88
N ASP A 79 1.93 22.75 -33.94
CA ASP A 79 1.22 23.18 -35.15
C ASP A 79 -0.29 23.24 -34.91
N GLU A 80 -0.84 22.25 -34.19
CA GLU A 80 -2.28 22.09 -33.94
C GLU A 80 -2.58 21.95 -32.43
N PRO A 81 -2.53 23.05 -31.66
CA PRO A 81 -2.66 22.99 -30.19
C PRO A 81 -4.02 22.45 -29.71
N TRP A 82 -5.07 22.59 -30.52
CA TRP A 82 -6.42 22.14 -30.18
C TRP A 82 -6.55 20.61 -30.08
N LEU A 83 -5.60 19.85 -30.64
CA LEU A 83 -5.54 18.38 -30.55
C LEU A 83 -5.26 17.85 -29.14
N ALA A 84 -4.70 18.68 -28.25
CA ALA A 84 -4.44 18.32 -26.86
C ALA A 84 -5.73 18.10 -26.04
N TYR A 85 -6.86 18.64 -26.50
CA TYR A 85 -8.10 18.66 -25.75
C TYR A 85 -9.14 17.72 -26.37
N PRO A 86 -9.96 17.04 -25.56
CA PRO A 86 -11.01 16.16 -26.07
C PRO A 86 -12.11 16.99 -26.75
N ILE A 87 -12.19 16.91 -28.08
CA ILE A 87 -13.23 17.57 -28.86
C ILE A 87 -14.48 16.69 -28.87
N LYS A 88 -15.61 17.22 -28.42
CA LYS A 88 -16.91 16.54 -28.56
C LYS A 88 -17.45 16.82 -29.95
N THR A 89 -17.66 15.79 -30.77
CA THR A 89 -18.36 16.00 -32.04
C THR A 89 -19.85 16.26 -31.80
N PRO A 90 -20.53 16.96 -32.73
CA PRO A 90 -21.95 17.31 -32.59
C PRO A 90 -22.89 16.11 -32.39
N ARG A 91 -22.45 14.90 -32.76
CA ARG A 91 -23.20 13.64 -32.60
C ARG A 91 -23.08 13.01 -31.21
N GLY A 92 -22.41 13.68 -30.26
CA GLY A 92 -22.22 13.17 -28.89
C GLY A 92 -21.24 11.99 -28.79
N GLN A 93 -20.60 11.60 -29.89
CA GLN A 93 -19.51 10.63 -29.89
C GLN A 93 -18.25 11.33 -29.37
N LYS A 94 -17.65 10.79 -28.30
CA LYS A 94 -16.31 11.20 -27.91
C LYS A 94 -15.36 10.68 -28.99
N GLU A 95 -14.88 11.56 -29.88
CA GLU A 95 -13.73 11.20 -30.71
C GLU A 95 -12.53 10.99 -29.78
N GLN A 96 -11.76 9.94 -30.03
CA GLN A 96 -10.52 9.69 -29.31
C GLN A 96 -9.60 10.90 -29.52
N ALA A 97 -8.90 11.32 -28.45
CA ALA A 97 -7.92 12.38 -28.58
C ALA A 97 -6.95 12.00 -29.73
N PRO A 98 -6.72 12.91 -30.69
CA PRO A 98 -5.91 12.64 -31.89
C PRO A 98 -4.41 12.41 -31.60
N LEU A 99 -4.02 12.58 -30.34
CA LEU A 99 -2.73 12.22 -29.78
C LEU A 99 -2.99 11.16 -28.72
N GLY A 100 -2.27 10.04 -28.85
CA GLY A 100 -2.59 8.78 -28.19
C GLY A 100 -2.92 8.92 -26.70
N HIS A 101 -3.72 7.98 -26.21
CA HIS A 101 -4.01 7.91 -24.79
C HIS A 101 -2.69 7.80 -24.00
N GLU A 102 -2.65 8.46 -22.83
CA GLU A 102 -1.64 8.17 -21.83
C GLU A 102 -1.53 6.65 -21.68
N GLN A 103 -0.33 6.09 -21.83
CA GLN A 103 -0.08 4.66 -21.65
C GLN A 103 -0.20 4.33 -20.17
N VAL A 104 -1.43 4.37 -19.66
CA VAL A 104 -1.75 3.90 -18.32
C VAL A 104 -1.62 2.39 -18.39
N HIS A 105 -0.62 1.85 -17.70
CA HIS A 105 -0.49 0.41 -17.55
C HIS A 105 -1.66 -0.12 -16.71
N ASP A 106 -2.71 -0.55 -17.39
CA ASP A 106 -3.86 -1.14 -16.76
C ASP A 106 -3.47 -2.54 -16.25
N VAL A 107 -3.46 -2.69 -14.93
CA VAL A 107 -3.19 -3.98 -14.32
C VAL A 107 -4.46 -4.79 -14.41
N HIS A 108 -4.46 -5.81 -15.26
CA HIS A 108 -5.61 -6.69 -15.40
C HIS A 108 -5.99 -7.31 -14.03
N VAL A 109 -7.15 -6.92 -13.51
CA VAL A 109 -7.73 -7.48 -12.31
C VAL A 109 -8.74 -8.56 -12.73
N PRO A 110 -8.54 -9.83 -12.34
CA PRO A 110 -9.49 -10.88 -12.66
C PRO A 110 -10.88 -10.60 -12.07
N GLU A 111 -11.93 -10.88 -12.84
CA GLU A 111 -13.30 -10.76 -12.34
C GLU A 111 -13.54 -11.66 -11.12
N ASN A 112 -13.02 -12.90 -11.15
CA ASN A 112 -13.12 -13.84 -10.04
C ASN A 112 -12.32 -13.36 -8.81
N PRO A 113 -12.96 -13.05 -7.67
CA PRO A 113 -12.28 -12.61 -6.45
C PRO A 113 -11.23 -13.57 -5.91
N ALA A 114 -11.42 -14.88 -6.10
CA ALA A 114 -10.48 -15.90 -5.60
C ALA A 114 -9.12 -15.82 -6.31
N ARG A 115 -9.09 -15.39 -7.58
CA ARG A 115 -7.88 -15.23 -8.37
C ARG A 115 -7.15 -13.91 -8.10
N ARG A 116 -7.77 -12.96 -7.41
CA ARG A 116 -7.17 -11.66 -7.11
C ARG A 116 -6.09 -11.79 -6.05
N ARG A 117 -4.99 -11.07 -6.22
CA ARG A 117 -3.90 -10.90 -5.26
C ARG A 117 -3.63 -9.42 -5.05
N LEU A 118 -3.13 -9.07 -3.87
CA LEU A 118 -2.63 -7.74 -3.59
C LEU A 118 -1.11 -7.77 -3.70
N TRP A 119 -0.58 -7.06 -4.67
CA TRP A 119 0.84 -6.94 -4.93
C TRP A 119 1.42 -5.75 -4.17
N LEU A 120 2.51 -6.00 -3.45
CA LEU A 120 3.17 -5.06 -2.56
C LEU A 120 4.62 -4.86 -3.02
N GLY A 121 5.01 -3.61 -3.23
CA GLY A 121 6.41 -3.24 -3.50
C GLY A 121 7.17 -3.10 -2.18
N LEU A 122 8.22 -3.89 -2.00
CA LEU A 122 9.09 -3.81 -0.82
C LEU A 122 10.17 -2.75 -1.04
N LYS A 123 10.58 -2.08 0.05
CA LYS A 123 11.61 -1.04 0.02
C LYS A 123 12.91 -1.54 0.65
N TYR A 124 14.00 -1.12 0.03
CA TYR A 124 15.35 -1.38 0.49
C TYR A 124 16.16 -0.08 0.43
N TRP A 125 16.91 0.21 1.47
CA TRP A 125 17.74 1.40 1.58
C TRP A 125 19.11 1.00 2.12
N GLN A 126 20.20 1.46 1.50
CA GLN A 126 21.56 1.14 1.93
C GLN A 126 21.81 -0.37 2.15
N ASN A 127 21.31 -1.22 1.25
CA ASN A 127 21.35 -2.68 1.40
C ASN A 127 20.63 -3.24 2.65
N GLU A 128 19.75 -2.50 3.30
CA GLU A 128 18.91 -2.94 4.41
C GLU A 128 17.42 -2.88 4.04
N PRO A 129 16.57 -3.82 4.52
CA PRO A 129 15.14 -3.75 4.29
C PRO A 129 14.53 -2.63 5.15
N VAL A 130 13.64 -1.81 4.57
CA VAL A 130 12.93 -0.78 5.35
C VAL A 130 11.94 -1.40 6.33
N LEU A 131 11.37 -2.56 5.96
CA LEU A 131 10.53 -3.36 6.83
C LEU A 131 11.34 -4.57 7.31
N THR A 132 11.89 -4.50 8.52
CA THR A 132 12.75 -5.56 9.06
C THR A 132 11.93 -6.56 9.86
N ASN A 133 11.09 -6.06 10.76
CA ASN A 133 10.27 -6.86 11.66
C ASN A 133 8.80 -6.46 11.57
N MET A 134 7.91 -7.45 11.59
CA MET A 134 6.47 -7.24 11.63
C MET A 134 5.84 -8.19 12.64
N LYS A 135 5.67 -7.73 13.89
CA LYS A 135 5.23 -8.58 14.99
C LYS A 135 3.77 -8.34 15.35
N LEU A 136 2.98 -9.41 15.39
CA LEU A 136 1.60 -9.37 15.82
C LEU A 136 1.50 -9.08 17.32
N ILE A 137 0.61 -8.16 17.71
CA ILE A 137 0.31 -7.83 19.12
C ILE A 137 -0.90 -8.64 19.57
N SER A 138 -2.06 -8.42 18.94
CA SER A 138 -3.26 -9.23 19.21
C SER A 138 -3.20 -10.54 18.44
N LYS A 139 -3.10 -11.64 19.17
CA LYS A 139 -3.16 -13.00 18.62
C LYS A 139 -4.62 -13.48 18.56
N PRO A 140 -4.95 -14.48 17.72
CA PRO A 140 -6.28 -15.08 17.70
C PRO A 140 -6.73 -15.59 19.09
N THR A 141 -5.79 -16.13 19.86
CA THR A 141 -6.00 -16.64 21.22
C THR A 141 -6.18 -15.54 22.26
N ARG A 142 -5.56 -14.37 22.07
CA ARG A 142 -5.63 -13.25 23.00
C ARG A 142 -5.61 -11.93 22.24
N ARG A 143 -6.76 -11.25 22.24
CA ARG A 143 -6.95 -9.92 21.65
C ARG A 143 -6.71 -8.86 22.71
N ILE A 144 -5.99 -7.81 22.35
CA ILE A 144 -5.59 -6.73 23.26
C ILE A 144 -6.22 -5.44 22.77
N TRP A 145 -7.07 -4.85 23.61
CA TRP A 145 -7.73 -3.57 23.38
C TRP A 145 -7.03 -2.50 24.23
N LEU A 146 -6.79 -1.34 23.64
CA LEU A 146 -6.09 -0.22 24.25
C LEU A 146 -6.96 1.03 24.16
N THR A 147 -6.97 1.81 25.24
CA THR A 147 -7.57 3.15 25.26
C THR A 147 -6.63 4.18 24.64
N SER A 148 -7.15 5.38 24.34
CA SER A 148 -6.31 6.49 23.85
C SER A 148 -5.22 6.88 24.85
N GLU A 149 -5.50 6.80 26.15
CA GLU A 149 -4.52 7.05 27.21
C GLU A 149 -3.40 6.00 27.23
N ASP A 150 -3.75 4.72 27.03
CA ASP A 150 -2.77 3.63 26.95
C ASP A 150 -1.87 3.80 25.73
N LEU A 151 -2.45 4.16 24.58
CA LEU A 151 -1.69 4.47 23.37
C LEU A 151 -0.76 5.69 23.59
N GLY A 152 -1.21 6.69 24.36
CA GLY A 152 -0.40 7.83 24.75
C GLY A 152 0.81 7.46 25.61
N LYS A 153 0.67 6.47 26.49
CA LYS A 153 1.80 5.91 27.26
C LYS A 153 2.77 5.13 26.35
N ILE A 154 2.23 4.25 25.50
CA ILE A 154 3.00 3.37 24.60
C ILE A 154 3.84 4.17 23.59
N THR A 155 3.26 5.21 23.00
CA THR A 155 3.95 6.10 22.05
C THR A 155 5.09 6.88 22.70
N ARG A 156 5.02 7.14 24.01
CA ARG A 156 6.08 7.76 24.83
C ARG A 156 7.03 6.74 25.47
N THR A 157 7.12 5.54 24.88
CA THR A 157 8.02 4.46 25.32
C THR A 157 7.68 3.87 26.70
N ARG A 158 6.53 4.24 27.30
CA ARG A 158 6.05 3.63 28.56
C ARG A 158 5.20 2.42 28.24
N GLU A 159 5.38 1.35 28.99
CA GLU A 159 4.49 0.19 28.86
C GLU A 159 3.09 0.49 29.39
N SER A 160 2.08 -0.07 28.74
CA SER A 160 0.71 -0.10 29.28
C SER A 160 0.05 -1.43 29.00
N SER A 161 -0.74 -1.88 29.98
CA SER A 161 -1.44 -3.18 29.99
C SER A 161 -0.51 -4.38 29.76
N TYR A 162 -0.36 -4.83 28.52
CA TYR A 162 0.47 -5.98 28.11
C TYR A 162 1.37 -5.66 26.91
N VAL A 163 1.41 -4.38 26.50
CA VAL A 163 2.13 -3.93 25.31
C VAL A 163 3.30 -3.07 25.75
N LYS A 164 4.51 -3.49 25.40
CA LYS A 164 5.73 -2.71 25.61
C LYS A 164 5.66 -1.43 24.80
N GLY A 165 6.22 -0.34 25.34
CA GLY A 165 6.36 0.94 24.65
C GLY A 165 7.05 0.82 23.28
N LEU A 166 6.87 1.83 22.44
CA LEU A 166 7.63 1.96 21.20
C LEU A 166 9.06 2.37 21.55
N THR A 167 10.02 1.47 21.32
CA THR A 167 11.42 1.64 21.73
C THR A 167 12.33 1.90 20.54
N HIS A 168 11.99 1.40 19.36
CA HIS A 168 12.83 1.58 18.18
C HIS A 168 12.48 2.90 17.46
N PRO A 169 13.47 3.68 17.03
CA PRO A 169 13.22 4.81 16.13
C PRO A 169 12.54 4.33 14.85
N GLY A 170 11.51 5.06 14.40
CA GLY A 170 10.71 4.66 13.23
C GLY A 170 9.72 3.52 13.48
N GLU A 171 9.63 3.01 14.71
CA GLU A 171 8.64 1.99 15.03
C GLU A 171 7.21 2.52 14.98
N CYS A 172 6.37 1.80 14.25
CA CYS A 172 4.94 2.08 14.11
C CYS A 172 4.12 0.93 14.67
N MET A 173 3.03 1.26 15.34
CA MET A 173 2.04 0.30 15.81
C MET A 173 0.71 0.62 15.14
N PHE A 174 0.08 -0.39 14.55
CA PHE A 174 -1.21 -0.24 13.89
C PHE A 174 -2.34 -0.76 14.78
N VAL A 175 -3.42 0.03 14.87
CA VAL A 175 -4.58 -0.23 15.71
C VAL A 175 -5.83 -0.24 14.83
N THR A 176 -6.71 -1.22 15.04
CA THR A 176 -8.04 -1.18 14.43
C THR A 176 -9.00 -0.41 15.33
N THR A 177 -9.54 0.66 14.77
CA THR A 177 -10.50 1.57 15.40
C THR A 177 -11.84 1.50 14.67
N ASP A 178 -12.84 2.22 15.16
CA ASP A 178 -14.11 2.48 14.50
C ASP A 178 -13.94 3.22 13.16
N ARG A 179 -12.98 4.14 13.07
CA ARG A 179 -12.70 4.94 11.87
C ARG A 179 -11.76 4.27 10.86
N GLY A 180 -11.25 3.08 11.18
CA GLY A 180 -10.37 2.32 10.29
C GLY A 180 -9.11 1.81 10.99
N ILE A 181 -8.13 1.39 10.20
CA ILE A 181 -6.83 0.98 10.72
C ILE A 181 -5.91 2.18 10.63
N LEU A 182 -5.45 2.64 11.78
CA LEU A 182 -4.64 3.84 11.93
C LEU A 182 -3.36 3.51 12.71
N GLU A 183 -2.38 4.38 12.59
CA GLU A 183 -1.15 4.31 13.38
C GLU A 183 -1.42 4.82 14.81
N ALA A 184 -0.63 4.35 15.78
CA ALA A 184 -0.87 4.60 17.20
C ALA A 184 -0.80 6.09 17.59
N ARG A 185 0.11 6.88 17.03
CA ARG A 185 0.22 8.34 17.25
C ARG A 185 -0.98 9.05 16.65
N GLU A 186 -1.44 8.67 15.45
CA GLU A 186 -2.68 9.21 14.90
C GLU A 186 -3.91 8.89 15.76
N CYS A 187 -3.95 7.71 16.36
CA CYS A 187 -5.02 7.33 17.30
C CYS A 187 -4.99 8.23 18.54
N VAL A 188 -3.81 8.55 19.07
CA VAL A 188 -3.64 9.46 20.22
C VAL A 188 -4.11 10.88 19.85
N GLU A 189 -3.70 11.40 18.70
CA GLU A 189 -4.12 12.73 18.22
C GLU A 189 -5.64 12.83 18.08
N ARG A 190 -6.29 11.77 17.58
CA ARG A 190 -7.74 11.73 17.38
C ARG A 190 -8.52 11.24 18.60
N GLN A 191 -7.83 10.96 19.72
CA GLN A 191 -8.40 10.40 20.95
C GLN A 191 -9.21 9.11 20.72
N LEU A 192 -8.72 8.24 19.84
CA LEU A 192 -9.34 6.95 19.52
C LEU A 192 -8.62 5.80 20.24
N GLY A 193 -9.41 4.87 20.76
CA GLY A 193 -8.94 3.56 21.23
C GLY A 193 -9.21 2.48 20.19
N GLY A 194 -8.71 1.27 20.44
CA GLY A 194 -8.98 0.14 19.55
C GLY A 194 -8.17 -1.11 19.87
N MET A 195 -8.29 -2.12 19.01
CA MET A 195 -7.51 -3.35 19.15
C MET A 195 -6.15 -3.19 18.48
N ALA A 196 -5.07 -3.45 19.23
CA ALA A 196 -3.71 -3.38 18.71
C ALA A 196 -3.43 -4.57 17.78
N LEU A 197 -3.12 -4.33 16.51
CA LEU A 197 -2.95 -5.38 15.52
C LEU A 197 -1.53 -5.93 15.52
N PHE A 198 -0.57 -5.09 15.12
CA PHE A 198 0.83 -5.45 14.97
C PHE A 198 1.70 -4.19 15.12
N ARG A 199 2.99 -4.41 15.33
CA ARG A 199 4.04 -3.39 15.32
C ARG A 199 5.07 -3.71 14.24
N VAL A 200 5.62 -2.69 13.62
CA VAL A 200 6.52 -2.78 12.47
C VAL A 200 7.67 -1.78 12.63
N TRP A 201 8.88 -2.21 12.27
CA TRP A 201 10.10 -1.41 12.24
C TRP A 201 11.17 -2.10 11.38
#